data_AF-A0A947BGU9-F1
#
_entry.id   AF-A0A947BGU9-F1
#
_cell.length_a   1.000
_cell.length_b   1.000
_cell.length_c   1.000
_cell.angle_alpha   90.00
_cell.angle_beta   90.00
_cell.angle_gamma   90.00
#
_symmetry.space_group_name_H-M   'P 1'
#
loop_
_entity.id
_entity.type
_entity.pdbx_description
1 polymer ?
#
loop_
_entity_poly.entity_id
_entity_poly.type
_entity_poly.pdbx_seq_one_letter_code
_entity_poly.pdbx_strand_id
1 'polypeptide(L)'
;ELAAAKKEGRGTVIFNWTPNFTDADGFTFIEFPPYSPGCRKSDGGDGKCGSPKGWLKKAANYKMPKTHPHAYTIFTKLQFTTTQIGQMAALVDVDKMDHKDAAKKWLADNKNVWEGWTKTGL
;
A
#
# COMPACT_ATOMS: atom_id res chain seq x y z
N GLU A 1 -15.94 -13.89 -3.92
CA GLU A 1 -15.92 -13.99 -2.44
C GLU A 1 -16.51 -12.79 -1.70
N LEU A 2 -15.80 -11.66 -1.51
CA LEU A 2 -16.29 -10.60 -0.61
C LEU A 2 -17.65 -10.00 -1.01
N ALA A 3 -17.87 -9.76 -2.29
CA ALA A 3 -19.17 -9.28 -2.80
C ALA A 3 -20.30 -10.29 -2.52
N ALA A 4 -20.03 -11.59 -2.65
CA ALA A 4 -21.01 -12.64 -2.35
C ALA A 4 -21.33 -12.70 -0.86
N ALA A 5 -20.30 -12.69 0.01
CA ALA A 5 -20.47 -12.67 1.45
C ALA A 5 -21.31 -11.48 1.94
N LYS A 6 -21.10 -10.29 1.36
CA LYS A 6 -21.90 -9.09 1.64
C LYS A 6 -23.37 -9.28 1.23
N LYS A 7 -23.63 -9.86 0.05
CA LYS A 7 -24.99 -10.15 -0.42
C LYS A 7 -25.71 -11.18 0.45
N GLU A 8 -24.97 -12.15 0.98
CA GLU A 8 -25.48 -13.22 1.84
C GLU A 8 -25.63 -12.81 3.31
N GLY A 9 -25.08 -11.66 3.73
CA GLY A 9 -25.01 -11.29 5.15
C GLY A 9 -24.09 -12.21 5.97
N ARG A 10 -23.14 -12.89 5.30
CA ARG A 10 -22.29 -13.91 5.92
C ARG A 10 -21.05 -13.29 6.55
N GLY A 11 -20.88 -13.52 7.86
CA GLY A 11 -19.64 -13.19 8.58
C GLY A 11 -18.43 -13.83 7.91
N THR A 12 -17.39 -13.02 7.65
CA THR A 12 -16.22 -13.43 6.88
C THR A 12 -14.94 -12.93 7.55
N VAL A 13 -13.95 -13.83 7.67
CA VAL A 13 -12.59 -13.52 8.14
C VAL A 13 -11.64 -13.84 7.00
N ILE A 14 -10.85 -12.84 6.59
CA ILE A 14 -9.86 -12.97 5.51
C ILE A 14 -8.53 -12.37 5.93
N PHE A 15 -7.45 -12.82 5.28
CA PHE A 15 -6.22 -12.05 5.26
C PHE A 15 -6.43 -10.77 4.46
N ASN A 16 -6.03 -9.64 5.03
CA ASN A 16 -6.14 -8.33 4.43
C ASN A 16 -5.00 -7.43 4.91
N TRP A 17 -4.82 -6.28 4.28
CA TRP A 17 -3.83 -5.27 4.66
C TRP A 17 -4.41 -3.87 4.50
N THR A 18 -3.81 -2.89 5.16
CA THR A 18 -4.07 -1.47 4.93
C THR A 18 -2.73 -0.80 4.59
N PRO A 19 -2.65 0.06 3.55
CA PRO A 19 -3.78 0.57 2.76
C PRO A 19 -4.31 -0.39 1.69
N ASN A 20 -5.63 -0.51 1.55
CA ASN A 20 -6.29 -1.33 0.51
C ASN A 20 -7.68 -0.79 0.11
N PHE A 21 -8.27 -1.30 -0.98
CA PHE A 21 -9.61 -0.88 -1.46
C PHE A 21 -10.70 -1.13 -0.41
N THR A 22 -10.53 -2.15 0.43
CA THR A 22 -11.47 -2.52 1.50
C THR A 22 -11.53 -1.51 2.65
N ASP A 23 -10.57 -0.58 2.75
CA ASP A 23 -10.51 0.38 3.86
C ASP A 23 -11.74 1.30 3.87
N ALA A 24 -12.35 1.53 2.70
CA ALA A 24 -13.58 2.31 2.57
C ALA A 24 -14.87 1.49 2.85
N ASP A 25 -14.79 0.16 2.88
CA ASP A 25 -15.93 -0.75 2.98
C ASP A 25 -16.28 -1.16 4.42
N GLY A 26 -15.65 -0.54 5.43
CA GLY A 26 -15.97 -0.75 6.84
C GLY A 26 -15.40 -2.05 7.44
N PHE A 27 -14.36 -2.63 6.82
CA PHE A 27 -13.62 -3.74 7.41
C PHE A 27 -12.88 -3.29 8.68
N THR A 28 -12.81 -4.18 9.67
CA THR A 28 -11.97 -4.01 10.85
C THR A 28 -10.94 -5.11 10.94
N PHE A 29 -9.73 -4.76 11.41
CA PHE A 29 -8.73 -5.76 11.74
C PHE A 29 -9.07 -6.45 13.06
N ILE A 30 -8.77 -7.74 13.15
CA ILE A 30 -8.77 -8.46 14.43
C ILE A 30 -7.55 -7.98 15.21
N GLU A 31 -7.77 -7.47 16.43
CA GLU A 31 -6.69 -7.03 17.33
C GLU A 31 -6.11 -8.23 18.09
N PHE A 32 -5.13 -8.89 17.48
CA PHE A 32 -4.26 -9.87 18.14
C PHE A 32 -3.30 -9.20 19.14
N PRO A 33 -2.63 -9.97 20.03
CA PRO A 33 -1.60 -9.41 20.91
C PRO A 33 -0.55 -8.60 20.13
N PRO A 34 -0.07 -7.44 20.63
CA PRO A 34 0.85 -6.60 19.89
C PRO A 34 2.14 -7.32 19.48
N TYR A 35 2.66 -6.96 18.30
CA TYR A 35 3.96 -7.43 17.85
C TYR A 35 5.09 -6.95 18.77
N SER A 36 6.04 -7.85 19.05
CA SER A 36 7.33 -7.53 19.67
C SER A 36 8.48 -8.16 18.87
N PRO A 37 9.68 -7.53 18.84
CA PRO A 37 10.87 -8.17 18.29
C PRO A 37 11.10 -9.55 18.94
N GLY A 38 11.31 -10.58 18.13
CA GLY A 38 11.50 -11.96 18.63
C GLY A 38 10.23 -12.79 18.73
N CYS A 39 9.03 -12.22 18.55
CA CYS A 39 7.78 -12.98 18.65
C CYS A 39 7.61 -14.00 17.51
N ARG A 40 8.06 -13.69 16.29
CA ARG A 40 7.84 -14.57 15.14
C ARG A 40 8.60 -15.88 15.31
N LYS A 41 8.05 -16.96 14.74
CA LYS A 41 8.73 -18.26 14.69
C LYS A 41 10.10 -18.18 13.99
N SER A 42 10.23 -17.32 12.97
CA SER A 42 11.52 -17.05 12.29
C SER A 42 12.57 -16.43 13.21
N ASP A 43 12.13 -15.78 14.29
CA ASP A 43 12.96 -15.03 15.22
C ASP A 43 13.17 -15.82 16.53
N GLY A 44 12.69 -17.08 16.60
CA GLY A 44 12.78 -17.96 17.77
C GLY A 44 11.60 -17.88 18.75
N GLY A 45 10.55 -17.10 18.45
CA GLY A 45 9.37 -16.95 19.30
C GLY A 45 8.26 -17.98 19.06
N ASP A 46 7.15 -17.83 19.81
CA ASP A 46 6.00 -18.74 19.75
C ASP A 46 4.96 -18.38 18.67
N GLY A 47 5.09 -17.20 18.05
CA GLY A 47 4.20 -16.68 17.02
C GLY A 47 2.84 -16.19 17.54
N LYS A 48 2.65 -16.00 18.84
CA LYS A 48 1.37 -15.55 19.44
C LYS A 48 1.23 -14.02 19.48
N CYS A 49 1.58 -13.34 18.39
CA CYS A 49 1.35 -11.91 18.21
C CYS A 49 0.75 -11.61 16.83
N GLY A 50 0.12 -10.45 16.71
CA GLY A 50 -0.33 -9.86 15.47
C GLY A 50 0.83 -9.41 14.58
N SER A 51 0.46 -8.92 13.40
CA SER A 51 1.43 -8.30 12.48
C SER A 51 1.93 -6.95 13.02
N PRO A 52 3.18 -6.57 12.72
CA PRO A 52 3.68 -5.24 13.09
C PRO A 52 2.87 -4.16 12.40
N LYS A 53 2.43 -3.16 13.18
CA LYS A 53 1.92 -1.89 12.65
C LYS A 53 3.15 -1.06 12.23
N GLY A 54 3.23 -0.64 10.97
CA GLY A 54 4.51 -0.16 10.45
C GLY A 54 4.44 0.67 9.17
N TRP A 55 5.59 0.74 8.51
CA TRP A 55 5.86 1.63 7.38
C TRP A 55 5.88 0.88 6.06
N LEU A 56 5.59 1.60 4.98
CA LEU A 56 5.92 1.19 3.62
C LEU A 56 7.16 1.98 3.18
N LYS A 57 8.32 1.31 3.13
CA LYS A 57 9.59 1.95 2.73
C LYS A 57 9.87 1.74 1.26
N LYS A 58 10.62 2.69 0.69
CA LYS A 58 11.21 2.62 -0.63
C LYS A 58 12.69 2.28 -0.49
N ALA A 59 13.18 1.36 -1.32
CA ALA A 59 14.59 1.01 -1.40
C ALA A 59 15.09 1.20 -2.83
N ALA A 60 16.33 1.66 -2.97
CA ALA A 60 17.00 1.83 -4.26
C ALA A 60 18.36 1.15 -4.20
N ASN A 61 18.80 0.62 -5.35
CA ASN A 61 20.17 0.13 -5.47
C ASN A 61 21.17 1.27 -5.24
N TYR A 62 22.28 1.00 -4.54
CA TYR A 62 23.30 2.01 -4.21
C TYR A 62 23.91 2.72 -5.45
N LYS A 63 23.81 2.13 -6.65
CA LYS A 63 24.27 2.73 -7.91
C LYS A 63 23.27 3.75 -8.47
N MET A 64 21.99 3.68 -8.14
CA MET A 64 20.94 4.57 -8.67
C MET A 64 21.26 6.07 -8.49
N PRO A 65 21.69 6.58 -7.31
CA PRO A 65 22.09 7.98 -7.18
C PRO A 65 23.29 8.36 -8.04
N LYS A 66 24.13 7.41 -8.46
CA LYS A 66 25.32 7.65 -9.29
C LYS A 66 25.00 7.62 -10.78
N THR A 67 24.14 6.67 -11.20
CA THR A 67 23.84 6.44 -12.62
C THR A 67 22.61 7.19 -13.11
N HIS A 68 21.65 7.46 -12.22
CA HIS A 68 20.39 8.14 -12.54
C HIS A 68 20.03 9.16 -11.44
N PRO A 69 20.89 10.17 -11.19
CA PRO A 69 20.70 11.11 -10.09
C PRO A 69 19.35 11.83 -10.14
N HIS A 70 18.90 12.24 -11.33
CA HIS A 70 17.60 12.89 -11.50
C HIS A 70 16.43 11.98 -11.10
N ALA A 71 16.41 10.74 -11.61
CA ALA A 71 15.38 9.77 -11.23
C ALA A 71 15.42 9.42 -9.74
N TYR A 72 16.62 9.36 -9.16
CA TYR A 72 16.78 9.13 -7.73
C TYR A 72 16.18 10.28 -6.90
N THR A 73 16.35 11.54 -7.32
CA THR A 73 15.72 12.69 -6.66
C THR A 73 14.19 12.63 -6.73
N ILE A 74 13.62 12.21 -7.86
CA ILE A 74 12.17 12.00 -7.97
C ILE A 74 11.74 10.87 -7.04
N PHE A 75 12.48 9.75 -7.05
CA PHE A 75 12.18 8.58 -6.24
C PHE A 75 12.22 8.86 -4.73
N THR A 76 13.12 9.73 -4.27
CA THR A 76 13.16 10.13 -2.85
C THR A 76 11.95 10.98 -2.48
N LYS A 77 11.46 11.85 -3.37
CA LYS A 77 10.29 12.72 -3.17
C LYS A 77 8.93 12.00 -3.27
N LEU A 78 8.83 10.95 -4.09
CA LEU A 78 7.59 10.20 -4.31
C LEU A 78 6.99 9.75 -2.98
N GLN A 79 5.76 10.12 -2.66
CA GLN A 79 5.14 9.74 -1.41
C GLN A 79 3.64 9.57 -1.60
N PHE A 80 3.12 8.38 -1.26
CA PHE A 80 1.70 8.12 -1.32
C PHE A 80 1.09 8.11 0.08
N THR A 81 -0.12 8.64 0.19
CA THR A 81 -0.94 8.50 1.39
C THR A 81 -1.67 7.16 1.41
N THR A 82 -2.19 6.76 2.58
CA THR A 82 -3.06 5.58 2.72
C THR A 82 -4.23 5.66 1.73
N THR A 83 -4.92 6.80 1.66
CA THR A 83 -6.05 7.00 0.76
C THR A 83 -5.66 6.80 -0.71
N GLN A 84 -4.52 7.32 -1.14
CA GLN A 84 -4.06 7.18 -2.53
C GLN A 84 -3.75 5.72 -2.88
N ILE A 85 -3.10 4.98 -1.97
CA ILE A 85 -2.82 3.55 -2.20
C ILE A 85 -4.12 2.74 -2.26
N GLY A 86 -5.06 2.99 -1.35
CA GLY A 86 -6.38 2.34 -1.38
C GLY A 86 -7.17 2.63 -2.66
N GLN A 87 -7.15 3.88 -3.13
CA GLN A 87 -7.75 4.26 -4.41
C GLN A 87 -7.08 3.57 -5.61
N MET A 88 -5.74 3.47 -5.62
CA MET A 88 -5.03 2.74 -6.67
C MET A 88 -5.37 1.24 -6.68
N ALA A 89 -5.53 0.62 -5.50
CA ALA A 89 -6.00 -0.76 -5.41
C ALA A 89 -7.43 -0.92 -5.96
N ALA A 90 -8.33 0.03 -5.64
CA ALA A 90 -9.71 -0.01 -6.12
C ALA A 90 -9.83 0.06 -7.65
N LEU A 91 -8.97 0.83 -8.34
CA LEU A 91 -8.95 0.90 -9.81
C LEU A 91 -8.78 -0.49 -10.46
N VAL A 92 -8.05 -1.40 -9.81
CA VAL A 92 -7.81 -2.74 -10.33
C VAL A 92 -8.82 -3.75 -9.77
N ASP A 93 -8.97 -3.78 -8.44
CA ASP A 93 -9.75 -4.82 -7.77
C ASP A 93 -11.26 -4.59 -7.84
N VAL A 94 -11.70 -3.33 -7.95
CA VAL A 94 -13.11 -2.95 -8.07
C VAL A 94 -13.45 -2.60 -9.51
N ASP A 95 -12.73 -1.63 -10.10
CA ASP A 95 -13.04 -1.11 -11.44
C ASP A 95 -12.51 -2.00 -12.59
N LYS A 96 -11.78 -3.07 -12.24
CA LYS A 96 -11.27 -4.09 -13.19
C LYS A 96 -10.37 -3.53 -14.30
N MET A 97 -9.68 -2.41 -14.04
CA MET A 97 -8.66 -1.89 -14.95
C MET A 97 -7.41 -2.77 -14.92
N ASP A 98 -6.68 -2.82 -16.03
CA ASP A 98 -5.30 -3.32 -15.99
C ASP A 98 -4.39 -2.30 -15.30
N HIS A 99 -3.26 -2.77 -14.78
CA HIS A 99 -2.34 -1.93 -14.01
C HIS A 99 -1.78 -0.74 -14.81
N LYS A 100 -1.58 -0.86 -16.13
CA LYS A 100 -1.05 0.25 -16.93
C LYS A 100 -2.09 1.33 -17.12
N ASP A 101 -3.33 0.96 -17.41
CA ASP A 101 -4.40 1.94 -17.59
C ASP A 101 -4.82 2.57 -16.26
N ALA A 102 -4.83 1.80 -15.16
CA ALA A 102 -5.00 2.34 -13.81
C ALA A 102 -3.91 3.37 -13.47
N ALA A 103 -2.64 3.07 -13.76
CA ALA A 103 -1.54 4.01 -13.52
C ALA A 103 -1.67 5.28 -14.37
N LYS A 104 -2.01 5.16 -15.67
CA LYS A 104 -2.26 6.32 -16.54
C LYS A 104 -3.38 7.19 -16.00
N LYS A 105 -4.49 6.57 -15.59
CA LYS A 105 -5.64 7.27 -15.00
C LYS A 105 -5.24 7.99 -13.72
N TRP A 106 -4.58 7.31 -12.80
CA TRP A 106 -4.14 7.92 -11.54
C TRP A 106 -3.22 9.11 -11.79
N LEU A 107 -2.26 9.01 -12.72
CA LEU A 107 -1.39 10.13 -13.09
C LEU A 107 -2.16 11.30 -13.71
N ALA A 108 -3.16 11.02 -14.56
CA ALA A 108 -3.99 12.07 -15.15
C ALA A 108 -4.82 12.81 -14.09
N ASP A 109 -5.37 12.08 -13.12
CA ASP A 109 -6.27 12.61 -12.09
C ASP A 109 -5.53 13.29 -10.92
N ASN A 110 -4.24 12.97 -10.72
CA ASN A 110 -3.47 13.40 -9.53
C ASN A 110 -2.23 14.25 -9.88
N LYS A 111 -2.28 15.04 -10.96
CA LYS A 111 -1.18 15.92 -11.38
C LYS A 111 -0.66 16.84 -10.27
N ASN A 112 -1.57 17.43 -9.51
CA ASN A 112 -1.26 18.27 -8.35
C ASN A 112 -0.44 17.56 -7.26
N VAL A 113 -0.48 16.23 -7.22
CA VAL A 113 0.30 15.41 -6.29
C VAL A 113 1.69 15.14 -6.85
N TRP A 114 1.79 14.55 -8.04
CA TRP A 114 3.06 14.01 -8.52
C TRP A 114 3.95 15.03 -9.25
N GLU A 115 3.39 16.10 -9.84
CA GLU A 115 4.20 17.10 -10.54
C GLU A 115 5.17 17.82 -9.60
N GLY A 116 4.83 17.93 -8.31
CA GLY A 116 5.74 18.44 -7.29
C GLY A 116 6.98 17.56 -7.10
N TRP A 117 6.86 16.25 -7.33
CA TRP A 117 7.96 15.30 -7.19
C TRP A 117 8.96 15.39 -8.35
N THR A 118 8.49 15.77 -9.54
CA THR A 118 9.33 15.86 -10.76
C THR A 118 10.14 17.13 -10.85
N LYS A 119 9.86 18.14 -10.03
CA LYS A 119 10.63 19.39 -9.98
C LYS A 119 11.92 19.14 -9.20
N THR A 120 13.08 19.25 -9.84
CA THR A 120 14.35 19.48 -9.14
C THR A 120 14.38 20.90 -8.56
N GLY A 121 15.11 21.12 -7.46
CA GLY A 121 14.99 22.32 -6.61
C GLY A 121 14.93 23.66 -7.34
N LEU A 122 14.15 24.59 -6.78
CA LEU A 122 14.42 26.03 -6.87
C LEU A 122 15.80 26.32 -6.27
#